data_AF-A0A1B6MD29-F1
#
_entry.id   AF-A0A1B6MD29-F1
#
_cell.length_a   1.000
_cell.length_b   1.000
_cell.length_c   1.000
_cell.angle_alpha   90.00
_cell.angle_beta   90.00
_cell.angle_gamma   90.00
#
_symmetry.space_group_name_H-M   'P 1'
#
loop_
_entity.id
_entity.type
_entity.pdbx_description
1 polymer ?
#
loop_
_entity_poly.entity_id
_entity_poly.type
_entity_poly.pdbx_seq_one_letter_code
_entity_poly.pdbx_strand_id
1 'polypeptide(L)'
;NWSREGETDVVRGNALILNFPLQRHKGGNYMCTAYNKHGSNTQTTFFNVLYKPECGITQTEVSGKVVLICTATANPAEVDFTWKVKNENETIEDNVEKVGLQSFLTLETRVENVRTYLCYANNSVGSSIPCERDVTGNVGWWHRFENENLMILLAVIAGTILMVIIICIIIIIVCRRKRAADKSAKAGSL
;
A
#
# COMPACT_ATOMS: atom_id res chain seq x y z
N ASN A 1 31.01 -30.57 -17.94
CA ASN A 1 31.11 -29.14 -17.55
C ASN A 1 29.82 -28.46 -17.89
N TRP A 2 29.40 -27.53 -17.03
CA TRP A 2 28.20 -26.73 -17.22
C TRP A 2 28.55 -25.27 -17.45
N SER A 3 27.86 -24.61 -18.37
CA SER A 3 27.95 -23.18 -18.60
C SER A 3 26.56 -22.62 -18.90
N ARG A 4 26.34 -21.34 -18.62
CA ARG A 4 25.11 -20.64 -19.02
C ARG A 4 25.35 -19.93 -20.35
N GLU A 5 24.37 -19.99 -21.24
CA GLU A 5 24.47 -19.32 -22.53
C GLU A 5 24.66 -17.80 -22.35
N GLY A 6 25.72 -17.25 -22.95
CA GLY A 6 26.08 -15.82 -22.81
C GLY A 6 26.95 -15.47 -21.59
N GLU A 7 27.22 -16.41 -20.68
CA GLU A 7 28.15 -16.21 -19.56
C GLU A 7 29.45 -16.99 -19.78
N THR A 8 30.57 -16.46 -19.27
CA THR A 8 31.89 -17.11 -19.36
C THR A 8 32.16 -18.09 -18.22
N ASP A 9 31.32 -18.07 -17.19
CA ASP A 9 31.50 -18.90 -16.01
C ASP A 9 31.19 -20.36 -16.32
N VAL A 10 32.15 -21.24 -15.99
CA VAL A 10 32.06 -22.67 -16.22
C VAL A 10 32.10 -23.41 -14.89
N VAL A 11 31.02 -24.09 -14.56
CA VAL A 11 30.94 -25.00 -13.42
C VAL A 11 31.52 -26.35 -13.86
N ARG A 12 32.64 -26.74 -13.26
CA ARG A 12 33.29 -28.02 -13.52
C ARG A 12 32.56 -29.15 -12.81
N GLY A 13 32.40 -30.27 -13.51
CA GLY A 13 31.71 -31.45 -12.97
C GLY A 13 30.68 -32.04 -13.94
N ASN A 14 30.07 -33.13 -13.49
CA ASN A 14 28.98 -33.83 -14.18
C ASN A 14 27.59 -33.28 -13.81
N ALA A 15 27.45 -32.62 -12.65
CA ALA A 15 26.19 -32.04 -12.18
C ALA A 15 26.27 -30.51 -12.05
N LEU A 16 25.14 -29.84 -12.31
CA LEU A 16 24.93 -28.43 -12.01
C LEU A 16 24.24 -28.33 -10.65
N ILE A 17 24.91 -27.72 -9.67
CA ILE A 17 24.40 -27.58 -8.30
C ILE A 17 24.20 -26.09 -8.01
N LEU A 18 22.98 -25.69 -7.68
CA LEU A 18 22.58 -24.31 -7.40
C LEU A 18 22.18 -24.21 -5.92
N ASN A 19 23.13 -23.87 -5.05
CA ASN A 19 22.95 -23.84 -3.58
C ASN A 19 22.36 -22.53 -3.03
N PHE A 20 21.63 -21.79 -3.84
CA PHE A 20 21.05 -20.49 -3.48
C PHE A 20 19.65 -20.34 -4.07
N PRO A 21 18.77 -19.52 -3.46
CA PRO A 21 17.49 -19.19 -4.05
C PRO A 21 17.67 -18.59 -5.45
N LEU A 22 17.06 -19.22 -6.45
CA LEU A 22 17.16 -18.78 -7.84
C LEU A 22 16.27 -17.56 -8.07
N GLN A 23 16.86 -16.51 -8.61
CA GLN A 23 16.14 -15.33 -9.05
C GLN A 23 15.54 -15.56 -10.44
N ARG A 24 14.44 -14.86 -10.76
CA ARG A 24 13.71 -15.00 -12.04
C ARG A 24 14.62 -14.86 -13.26
N HIS A 25 15.55 -13.91 -13.20
CA HIS A 25 16.49 -13.62 -14.29
C HIS A 25 17.58 -14.69 -14.48
N LYS A 26 17.69 -15.69 -13.58
CA LYS A 26 18.60 -16.83 -13.73
C LYS A 26 18.01 -17.93 -14.63
N GLY A 27 16.73 -17.85 -14.99
CA GLY A 27 16.18 -18.68 -16.04
C GLY A 27 16.90 -18.47 -17.38
N GLY A 28 16.93 -19.50 -18.20
CA GLY A 28 17.60 -19.44 -19.51
C GLY A 28 18.21 -20.77 -19.93
N ASN A 29 18.99 -20.73 -21.01
CA ASN A 29 19.65 -21.91 -21.55
C ASN A 29 20.94 -22.22 -20.78
N TYR A 30 21.05 -23.48 -20.36
CA TYR A 30 22.23 -24.05 -19.74
C TYR A 30 22.78 -25.15 -20.65
N MET A 31 24.10 -25.17 -20.78
CA MET A 31 24.83 -26.05 -21.69
C MET A 31 25.69 -27.01 -20.88
N CYS A 32 25.53 -28.30 -21.13
CA CYS A 32 26.39 -29.34 -20.61
C CYS A 32 27.34 -29.80 -21.71
N THR A 33 28.63 -29.53 -21.55
CA THR A 33 29.68 -29.98 -22.47
C THR A 33 30.45 -31.15 -21.85
N ALA A 34 30.43 -32.28 -22.55
CA ALA A 34 31.25 -33.45 -22.28
C ALA A 34 32.38 -33.53 -23.31
N TYR A 35 33.57 -33.91 -22.90
CA TYR A 35 34.72 -34.05 -23.78
C TYR A 35 35.54 -35.28 -23.42
N ASN A 36 36.15 -35.90 -24.42
CA ASN A 36 37.08 -37.00 -24.30
C ASN A 36 38.22 -36.83 -25.32
N LYS A 37 39.14 -37.80 -25.41
CA LYS A 37 40.27 -37.76 -26.36
C LYS A 37 39.88 -37.71 -27.85
N HIS A 38 38.61 -37.98 -28.17
CA HIS A 38 38.08 -38.04 -29.53
C HIS A 38 37.24 -36.81 -29.91
N GLY A 39 36.95 -35.90 -28.96
CA GLY A 39 36.20 -34.68 -29.24
C GLY A 39 35.33 -34.23 -28.07
N SER A 40 34.41 -33.31 -28.36
CA SER A 40 33.44 -32.80 -27.40
C SER A 40 32.03 -32.83 -27.97
N ASN A 41 31.04 -32.96 -27.10
CA ASN A 41 29.63 -32.81 -27.43
C ASN A 41 28.96 -31.95 -26.37
N THR A 42 27.98 -31.16 -26.80
CA THR A 42 27.28 -30.19 -25.95
C THR A 42 25.79 -30.37 -26.08
N GLN A 43 25.10 -30.51 -24.96
CA GLN A 43 23.65 -30.56 -24.88
C GLN A 43 23.13 -29.32 -24.15
N THR A 44 22.12 -28.68 -24.74
CA THR A 44 21.46 -27.51 -24.16
C THR A 44 20.13 -27.92 -23.51
N THR A 45 19.81 -27.30 -22.38
CA THR A 45 18.51 -27.43 -21.69
C THR A 45 18.05 -26.05 -21.20
N PHE A 46 16.73 -25.80 -21.21
CA PHE A 46 16.15 -24.56 -20.70
C PHE A 46 15.78 -24.73 -19.23
N PHE A 47 16.41 -23.93 -18.38
CA PHE A 47 16.10 -23.89 -16.95
C PHE A 47 14.97 -22.90 -16.71
N ASN A 48 13.74 -23.40 -16.61
CA ASN A 48 12.56 -22.56 -16.38
C ASN A 48 12.38 -22.25 -14.88
N VAL A 49 12.56 -20.99 -14.49
CA VAL A 49 12.36 -20.54 -13.10
C VAL A 49 10.92 -20.10 -12.91
N LEU A 50 10.14 -20.90 -12.20
CA LEU A 50 8.76 -20.59 -11.82
C LEU A 50 8.73 -19.71 -10.57
N TYR A 51 7.78 -18.79 -10.49
CA TYR A 51 7.64 -17.86 -9.38
C TYR A 51 6.18 -17.44 -9.15
N LYS A 52 5.87 -17.09 -7.90
CA LYS A 52 4.56 -16.53 -7.52
C LYS A 52 4.34 -15.19 -8.22
N PRO A 53 3.11 -14.84 -8.62
CA PRO A 53 2.84 -13.59 -9.29
C PRO A 53 3.25 -12.38 -8.44
N GLU A 54 3.68 -11.32 -9.12
CA GLU A 54 3.69 -9.96 -8.58
C GLU A 54 2.62 -9.17 -9.31
N CYS A 55 1.80 -8.43 -8.57
CA CYS A 55 0.74 -7.62 -9.17
C CYS A 55 1.03 -6.12 -9.03
N GLY A 56 0.24 -5.32 -9.74
CA GLY A 56 0.08 -3.90 -9.50
C GLY A 56 -1.30 -3.47 -9.98
N ILE A 57 -1.93 -2.55 -9.27
CA ILE A 57 -3.24 -2.02 -9.68
C ILE A 57 -3.05 -0.62 -10.28
N THR A 58 -3.72 -0.33 -11.38
CA THR A 58 -3.88 1.03 -11.93
C THR A 58 -5.36 1.42 -11.90
N GLN A 59 -5.63 2.72 -11.84
CA GLN A 59 -6.99 3.26 -11.88
C GLN A 59 -7.16 4.05 -13.17
N THR A 60 -8.28 3.84 -13.85
CA THR A 60 -8.68 4.61 -15.02
C THR A 60 -10.18 4.91 -14.96
N GLU A 61 -10.67 5.75 -15.88
CA GLU A 61 -12.08 6.05 -16.03
C GLU A 61 -12.53 5.68 -17.44
N VAL A 62 -13.56 4.84 -17.55
CA VAL A 62 -14.12 4.37 -18.82
C VAL A 62 -15.61 4.66 -18.81
N SER A 63 -16.07 5.47 -19.76
CA SER A 63 -17.49 5.84 -19.89
C SER A 63 -18.11 6.40 -18.61
N GLY A 64 -17.34 7.22 -17.86
CA GLY A 64 -17.79 7.82 -16.60
C GLY A 64 -17.80 6.87 -15.39
N LYS A 65 -17.29 5.63 -15.54
CA LYS A 65 -17.12 4.67 -14.45
C LYS A 65 -15.64 4.51 -14.11
N VAL A 66 -15.33 4.39 -12.82
CA VAL A 66 -13.97 4.07 -12.37
C VAL A 66 -13.69 2.60 -12.60
N VAL A 67 -12.56 2.29 -13.23
CA VAL A 67 -12.11 0.92 -13.50
C VAL A 67 -10.73 0.72 -12.87
N LEU A 68 -10.62 -0.31 -12.03
CA LEU A 68 -9.35 -0.76 -11.46
C LEU A 68 -8.79 -1.91 -12.28
N ILE A 69 -7.53 -1.82 -12.68
CA ILE A 69 -6.86 -2.82 -13.50
C ILE A 69 -5.73 -3.43 -12.70
N CYS A 70 -5.88 -4.67 -12.26
CA CYS A 70 -4.82 -5.44 -11.64
C CYS A 70 -4.02 -6.17 -12.72
N THR A 71 -2.75 -5.82 -12.89
CA THR A 71 -1.83 -6.46 -13.83
C THR A 71 -0.86 -7.33 -13.07
N ALA A 72 -0.64 -8.56 -13.51
CA ALA A 72 0.31 -9.50 -12.92
C ALA A 72 1.50 -9.79 -13.84
N THR A 73 2.67 -9.93 -13.24
CA THR A 73 3.83 -10.59 -13.85
C THR A 73 4.02 -11.94 -13.17
N ALA A 74 3.93 -13.03 -13.93
CA ALA A 74 3.90 -14.39 -13.39
C ALA A 74 4.56 -15.41 -14.32
N ASN A 75 5.08 -16.48 -13.73
CA ASN A 75 5.47 -17.68 -14.44
C ASN A 75 5.18 -18.92 -13.56
N PRO A 76 4.20 -19.77 -13.90
CA PRO A 76 3.44 -19.80 -15.15
C PRO A 76 2.50 -18.59 -15.35
N ALA A 77 2.09 -18.38 -16.61
CA ALA A 77 1.28 -17.22 -17.02
C ALA A 77 -0.23 -17.43 -16.77
N GLU A 78 -0.64 -18.65 -16.44
CA GLU A 78 -1.97 -18.96 -15.96
C GLU A 78 -2.14 -18.41 -14.53
N VAL A 79 -2.84 -17.29 -14.42
CA VAL A 79 -3.05 -16.57 -13.16
C VAL A 79 -4.53 -16.37 -12.91
N ASP A 80 -5.00 -16.64 -11.70
CA ASP A 80 -6.32 -16.25 -11.22
C ASP A 80 -6.24 -15.02 -10.33
N PHE A 81 -7.30 -14.21 -10.35
CA PHE A 81 -7.36 -12.95 -9.64
C PHE A 81 -8.48 -12.97 -8.59
N THR A 82 -8.23 -12.34 -7.45
CA THR A 82 -9.23 -12.13 -6.41
C THR A 82 -9.22 -10.69 -5.95
N TRP A 83 -10.37 -10.05 -5.97
CA TRP A 83 -10.55 -8.68 -5.50
C TRP A 83 -11.23 -8.67 -4.12
N LYS A 84 -10.78 -7.76 -3.25
CA LYS A 84 -11.37 -7.50 -1.94
C LYS A 84 -11.32 -6.01 -1.62
N VAL A 85 -12.15 -5.56 -0.69
CA VAL A 85 -11.93 -4.28 -0.01
C VAL A 85 -11.14 -4.55 1.27
N LYS A 86 -10.16 -3.70 1.57
CA LYS A 86 -9.37 -3.80 2.79
C LYS A 86 -10.28 -3.71 4.02
N ASN A 87 -10.08 -4.61 4.98
CA ASN A 87 -10.90 -4.79 6.18
C ASN A 87 -12.30 -5.38 5.93
N GLU A 88 -12.62 -5.77 4.70
CA GLU A 88 -13.81 -6.56 4.37
C GLU A 88 -13.37 -7.99 4.01
N ASN A 89 -14.10 -8.99 4.51
CA ASN A 89 -13.73 -10.39 4.29
C ASN A 89 -14.23 -10.94 2.94
N GLU A 90 -15.26 -10.30 2.39
CA GLU A 90 -15.96 -10.71 1.18
C GLU A 90 -15.11 -10.45 -0.07
N THR A 91 -15.19 -11.39 -1.02
CA THR A 91 -14.61 -11.25 -2.35
C THR A 91 -15.55 -10.50 -3.26
N ILE A 92 -14.99 -9.64 -4.10
CA ILE A 92 -15.76 -8.95 -5.14
C ILE A 92 -15.72 -9.84 -6.38
N GLU A 93 -16.89 -10.35 -6.78
CA GLU A 93 -17.06 -11.15 -7.99
C GLU A 93 -17.81 -10.37 -9.08
N ASP A 94 -18.66 -9.43 -8.67
CA ASP A 94 -19.44 -8.60 -9.59
C ASP A 94 -18.55 -7.62 -10.36
N ASN A 95 -18.86 -7.41 -11.64
CA ASN A 95 -18.18 -6.45 -12.52
C ASN A 95 -16.65 -6.69 -12.64
N VAL A 96 -16.23 -7.94 -12.45
CA VAL A 96 -14.84 -8.38 -12.63
C VAL A 96 -14.71 -9.11 -13.95
N GLU A 97 -13.81 -8.61 -14.80
CA GLU A 97 -13.42 -9.26 -16.06
C GLU A 97 -11.95 -9.65 -16.00
N LYS A 98 -11.58 -10.79 -16.60
CA LYS A 98 -10.20 -11.29 -16.66
C LYS A 98 -9.78 -11.42 -18.12
N VAL A 99 -8.63 -10.84 -18.45
CA VAL A 99 -8.01 -10.95 -19.78
C VAL A 99 -6.51 -11.24 -19.59
N GLY A 100 -6.13 -12.51 -19.79
CA GLY A 100 -4.74 -12.96 -19.63
C GLY A 100 -4.19 -12.66 -18.23
N LEU A 101 -3.11 -11.88 -18.18
CA LEU A 101 -2.44 -11.44 -16.95
C LEU A 101 -3.04 -10.16 -16.34
N GLN A 102 -4.26 -9.80 -16.73
CA GLN A 102 -4.96 -8.63 -16.21
C GLN A 102 -6.36 -8.98 -15.72
N SER A 103 -6.79 -8.30 -14.67
CA SER A 103 -8.17 -8.30 -14.20
C SER A 103 -8.68 -6.88 -14.05
N PHE A 104 -9.91 -6.65 -14.49
CA PHE A 104 -10.59 -5.36 -14.56
C PHE A 104 -11.77 -5.40 -13.60
N LEU A 105 -11.79 -4.52 -12.61
CA LEU A 105 -12.91 -4.32 -11.70
C LEU A 105 -13.56 -2.97 -12.00
N THR A 106 -14.79 -3.00 -12.50
CA THR A 106 -15.57 -1.79 -12.79
C THR A 106 -16.42 -1.42 -11.58
N LEU A 107 -16.23 -0.21 -11.04
CA LEU A 107 -16.99 0.28 -9.89
C LEU A 107 -18.27 0.95 -10.38
N GLU A 108 -19.43 0.36 -10.07
CA GLU A 108 -20.74 0.85 -10.52
C GLU A 108 -21.29 2.00 -9.68
N THR A 109 -21.03 2.00 -8.38
CA THR A 109 -21.47 3.04 -7.47
C THR A 109 -20.35 4.04 -7.23
N ARG A 110 -20.74 5.31 -7.01
CA ARG A 110 -19.81 6.30 -6.47
C ARG A 110 -19.36 5.78 -5.13
N VAL A 111 -18.06 5.53 -4.97
CA VAL A 111 -17.50 5.19 -3.68
C VAL A 111 -17.82 6.36 -2.74
N GLU A 112 -18.54 6.11 -1.65
CA GLU A 112 -18.98 7.19 -0.73
C GLU A 112 -17.83 7.68 0.14
N ASN A 113 -16.97 6.75 0.55
CA ASN A 113 -15.81 6.98 1.41
C ASN A 113 -14.52 6.55 0.72
N VAL A 114 -13.37 6.97 1.25
CA VAL A 114 -12.09 6.42 0.79
C VAL A 114 -12.05 4.92 1.10
N ARG A 115 -11.84 4.10 0.08
CA ARG A 115 -11.72 2.64 0.22
C ARG A 115 -10.43 2.15 -0.42
N THR A 116 -9.76 1.22 0.24
CA THR A 116 -8.58 0.55 -0.32
C THR A 116 -9.01 -0.77 -0.94
N TYR A 117 -8.79 -0.93 -2.24
CA TYR A 117 -9.03 -2.17 -2.96
C TYR A 117 -7.77 -3.03 -2.98
N LEU A 118 -7.95 -4.31 -2.73
CA LEU A 118 -6.92 -5.34 -2.72
C LEU A 118 -7.12 -6.25 -3.92
N CYS A 119 -6.02 -6.54 -4.62
CA CYS A 119 -5.97 -7.57 -5.65
C CYS A 119 -4.93 -8.63 -5.27
N TYR A 120 -5.33 -9.89 -5.35
CA TYR A 120 -4.44 -11.04 -5.24
C TYR A 120 -4.34 -11.71 -6.60
N ALA A 121 -3.12 -12.05 -7.03
CA ALA A 121 -2.85 -12.81 -8.24
C ALA A 121 -2.25 -14.17 -7.85
N ASN A 122 -2.82 -15.27 -8.33
CA ASN A 122 -2.43 -16.62 -7.93
C ASN A 122 -2.13 -17.48 -9.15
N ASN A 123 -0.95 -18.10 -9.20
CA ASN A 123 -0.64 -19.14 -10.18
C ASN A 123 -0.36 -20.48 -9.47
N SER A 124 0.05 -21.50 -10.22
CA SER A 124 0.36 -22.83 -9.67
C SER A 124 1.50 -22.86 -8.63
N VAL A 125 2.33 -21.82 -8.57
CA VAL A 125 3.40 -21.68 -7.57
C VAL A 125 2.87 -21.06 -6.27
N GLY A 126 1.80 -20.27 -6.36
CA GLY A 126 1.07 -19.70 -5.24
C GLY A 126 0.63 -18.26 -5.45
N SER A 127 0.14 -17.66 -4.37
CA SER A 127 -0.48 -16.33 -4.38
C SER A 127 0.52 -15.19 -4.17
N SER A 128 0.26 -14.06 -4.82
CA SER A 128 1.00 -12.82 -4.67
C SER A 128 0.79 -12.21 -3.28
N ILE A 129 1.71 -11.31 -2.91
CA ILE A 129 1.40 -10.31 -1.89
C ILE A 129 0.27 -9.42 -2.46
N PRO A 130 -0.73 -9.01 -1.66
CA PRO A 130 -1.81 -8.19 -2.16
C PRO A 130 -1.30 -6.86 -2.69
N CYS A 131 -1.85 -6.46 -3.83
CA CYS A 131 -1.67 -5.14 -4.38
C CYS A 131 -2.77 -4.23 -3.88
N GLU A 132 -2.43 -3.03 -3.46
CA GLU A 132 -3.37 -2.11 -2.84
C GLU A 132 -3.54 -0.83 -3.67
N ARG A 133 -4.79 -0.36 -3.80
CA ARG A 133 -5.10 0.98 -4.31
C ARG A 133 -6.20 1.65 -3.53
N ASP A 134 -5.92 2.88 -3.10
CA ASP A 134 -6.90 3.76 -2.51
C ASP A 134 -7.72 4.42 -3.61
N VAL A 135 -9.02 4.20 -3.58
CA VAL A 135 -9.99 4.90 -4.41
C VAL A 135 -10.65 5.94 -3.54
N THR A 136 -10.42 7.21 -3.89
CA THR A 136 -11.05 8.32 -3.19
C THR A 136 -12.48 8.43 -3.69
N GLY A 137 -13.44 8.27 -2.79
CA GLY A 137 -14.83 8.57 -3.07
C GLY A 137 -15.05 10.04 -3.40
N ASN A 138 -16.22 10.36 -3.97
CA ASN A 138 -16.65 11.74 -4.05
C ASN A 138 -17.12 12.19 -2.65
N VAL A 139 -16.17 12.29 -1.72
CA VAL A 139 -16.40 12.76 -0.36
C VAL A 139 -17.06 14.13 -0.46
N GLY A 140 -18.28 14.24 0.07
CA GLY A 140 -18.87 15.55 0.30
C GLY A 140 -17.87 16.37 1.09
N TRP A 141 -17.65 17.63 0.68
CA TRP A 141 -16.64 18.51 1.28
C TRP A 141 -16.68 18.50 2.82
N TRP A 142 -17.87 18.31 3.40
CA TRP A 142 -18.16 18.18 4.83
C TRP A 142 -17.29 17.14 5.57
N HIS A 143 -17.07 15.92 5.05
CA HIS A 143 -16.30 14.88 5.75
C HIS A 143 -14.79 15.18 5.83
N ARG A 144 -14.27 15.98 4.89
CA ARG A 144 -12.88 16.48 4.98
C ARG A 144 -12.73 17.53 6.08
N PHE A 145 -13.81 18.24 6.41
CA PHE A 145 -13.81 19.26 7.45
C PHE A 145 -14.03 18.71 8.87
N GLU A 146 -14.69 17.55 9.05
CA GLU A 146 -15.04 17.05 10.39
C GLU A 146 -13.85 16.67 11.29
N ASN A 147 -12.71 16.22 10.76
CA ASN A 147 -11.60 15.80 11.63
C ASN A 147 -10.64 16.93 11.99
N GLU A 148 -10.24 17.77 11.02
CA GLU A 148 -9.33 18.88 11.31
C GLU A 148 -10.04 20.09 11.91
N ASN A 149 -11.25 20.42 11.46
CA ASN A 149 -11.97 21.56 12.03
C ASN A 149 -12.57 21.26 13.40
N LEU A 150 -12.93 20.02 13.72
CA LEU A 150 -13.45 19.69 15.05
C LEU A 150 -12.35 19.84 16.10
N MET A 151 -11.12 19.40 15.80
CA MET A 151 -9.97 19.61 16.68
C MET A 151 -9.63 21.10 16.84
N ILE A 152 -9.65 21.87 15.75
CA ILE A 152 -9.45 23.33 15.79
C ILE A 152 -10.57 24.02 16.59
N LEU A 153 -11.83 23.63 16.39
CA LEU A 153 -12.99 24.19 17.08
C LEU A 153 -12.94 23.95 18.58
N LEU A 154 -12.60 22.72 19.00
CA LEU A 154 -12.41 22.38 20.42
C LEU A 154 -11.27 23.19 21.05
N ALA A 155 -10.17 23.41 20.32
CA ALA A 155 -9.05 24.24 20.79
C ALA A 155 -9.45 25.71 21.00
N VAL A 156 -10.23 26.30 20.07
CA VAL A 156 -10.73 27.68 20.19
C VAL A 156 -11.69 27.83 21.37
N ILE A 157 -12.62 26.89 21.55
CA ILE A 157 -13.55 26.90 22.69
C ILE A 157 -12.77 26.81 24.02
N ALA A 158 -11.82 25.90 24.14
CA ALA A 158 -11.00 25.77 25.33
C ALA A 158 -10.19 27.05 25.62
N GLY A 159 -9.60 27.66 24.58
CA GLY A 159 -8.84 28.91 24.69
C GLY A 159 -9.69 30.09 25.14
N THR A 160 -10.90 30.25 24.58
CA THR A 160 -11.82 31.35 24.98
C THR A 160 -12.29 31.20 26.42
N ILE A 161 -12.59 29.98 26.87
CA ILE A 161 -12.97 29.69 28.27
C ILE A 161 -11.82 30.05 29.21
N LEU A 162 -10.59 29.64 28.89
CA LEU A 162 -9.39 29.99 29.67
C LEU A 162 -9.19 31.50 29.79
N MET A 163 -9.36 32.24 28.69
CA MET A 163 -9.23 33.69 28.68
C MET A 163 -10.28 34.37 29.57
N VAL A 164 -11.54 33.91 29.51
CA VAL A 164 -12.60 34.44 30.39
C VAL A 164 -12.29 34.16 31.86
N ILE A 165 -11.83 32.96 32.20
CA ILE A 165 -11.42 32.62 33.57
C ILE A 165 -10.29 33.53 34.06
N ILE A 166 -9.28 33.77 33.24
CA ILE A 166 -8.16 34.68 33.57
C ILE A 166 -8.67 36.10 33.80
N ILE A 167 -9.55 36.61 32.94
CA ILE A 167 -10.14 37.95 33.08
C ILE A 167 -10.93 38.03 34.40
N CYS A 168 -11.76 37.04 34.72
CA CYS A 168 -12.49 36.97 35.98
C CYS A 168 -11.55 36.97 37.20
N ILE A 169 -10.46 36.20 37.16
CA ILE A 169 -9.44 36.18 38.22
C ILE A 169 -8.79 37.56 38.38
N ILE A 170 -8.41 38.21 37.28
CA ILE A 170 -7.82 39.56 37.31
C ILE A 170 -8.80 40.55 37.93
N ILE A 171 -10.07 40.54 37.51
CA ILE A 171 -11.12 41.40 38.08
C ILE A 171 -11.25 41.14 39.58
N ILE A 172 -11.32 39.88 40.02
CA ILE A 172 -11.40 39.52 41.44
C ILE A 172 -10.18 40.04 42.20
N ILE A 173 -8.96 39.87 41.68
CA ILE A 173 -7.72 40.36 42.30
C ILE A 173 -7.74 41.89 42.42
N VAL A 174 -8.11 42.61 41.36
CA VAL A 174 -8.20 44.07 41.35
C VAL A 174 -9.25 44.56 42.33
N CYS A 175 -10.45 43.97 42.33
CA CYS A 175 -11.51 44.27 43.29
C CYS A 175 -11.07 44.02 44.73
N ARG A 176 -10.33 42.92 45.00
CA ARG A 176 -9.79 42.63 46.33
C ARG A 176 -8.70 43.61 46.74
N ARG A 177 -7.77 43.98 45.84
CA ARG A 177 -6.73 44.98 46.09
C ARG A 177 -7.32 46.36 46.37
N LYS A 178 -8.33 46.78 45.59
CA LYS A 178 -9.03 48.05 45.82
C LYS A 178 -9.73 48.06 47.18
N ARG A 179 -10.48 47.00 47.52
CA ARG A 179 -11.10 46.86 48.85
C ARG A 179 -10.08 46.86 50.00
N ALA A 180 -8.88 46.33 49.79
CA ALA A 180 -7.80 46.38 50.79
C ALA A 180 -7.21 47.78 50.94
N ALA A 181 -7.00 48.50 49.83
CA ALA A 181 -6.55 49.90 49.85
C ALA A 181 -7.58 50.83 50.52
N ASP A 182 -8.87 50.64 50.24
CA ASP A 182 -9.96 51.40 50.89
C ASP A 182 -10.01 51.14 52.41
N LYS A 183 -9.64 49.92 52.87
CA LYS A 183 -9.51 49.60 54.30
C LYS A 183 -8.28 50.24 54.94
N SER A 184 -7.13 50.27 54.26
CA SER A 184 -5.92 50.94 54.76
C SER A 184 -6.03 52.46 54.79
N ALA A 185 -6.74 53.07 53.83
CA ALA A 185 -7.02 54.51 53.82
C ALA A 185 -7.93 54.94 54.98
N LYS A 186 -8.88 54.09 55.40
CA LYS A 186 -9.72 54.32 56.59
C LYS A 186 -9.00 54.10 57.92
N ALA A 187 -7.91 53.32 57.95
CA ALA A 187 -7.16 53.03 59.18
C ALA A 187 -6.07 54.07 59.50
N GLY A 188 -5.62 54.87 58.52
CA GLY A 188 -4.62 55.93 58.70
C GLY A 188 -5.20 57.33 58.97
N SER A 189 -6.53 57.48 59.07
CA SER A 189 -7.19 58.76 59.38
C SER A 189 -7.80 58.81 60.80
N LEU A 190 -7.28 57.99 61.71
CA LEU A 190 -7.59 58.00 63.14
C LEU A 190 -6.34 58.40 63.92
#